data_AF-A0A2W6T9M1-F1
#
_entry.id   AF-A0A2W6T9M1-F1
#
_cell.length_a   1.000
_cell.length_b   1.000
_cell.length_c   1.000
_cell.angle_alpha   90.00
_cell.angle_beta   90.00
_cell.angle_gamma   90.00
#
_symmetry.space_group_name_H-M   'P 1'
#
loop_
_entity.id
_entity.type
_entity.pdbx_description
1 polymer ?
#
loop_
_entity_poly.entity_id
_entity_poly.type
_entity_poly.pdbx_seq_one_letter_code
_entity_poly.pdbx_strand_id
1 'polypeptide(L)'
;METKSPFLDTLFLLRKEECITIFADVNQISLREEKEAAEYFETEFEKERLEFLSDQILFDKEAAVWAAKILYYSVQLYLVRENTAKDLAKLIPEFNGKLNLSAKLSADLSLRFLPQIVVALKNVDADDPLIALLENTLKQFHYSGIEADIEVEHLNWEEELKDTTYRKLYLERIVDNKVYRLAEIPYINKFLNAEFGWYKNAFWKELKINKTQENEPRDSI
;
A
#
# COMPACT_ATOMS: atom_id res chain seq x y z
N MET A 1 9.30 29.44 -17.41
CA MET A 1 10.06 29.12 -16.19
C MET A 1 9.22 28.13 -15.41
N GLU A 2 9.45 26.84 -15.64
CA GLU A 2 8.85 25.78 -14.82
C GLU A 2 9.39 25.95 -13.41
N THR A 3 8.49 26.24 -12.47
CA THR A 3 8.82 26.14 -11.05
C THR A 3 8.88 24.64 -10.76
N LYS A 4 10.10 24.06 -10.84
CA LYS A 4 10.33 22.66 -10.49
C LYS A 4 9.91 22.47 -9.03
N SER A 5 8.88 21.67 -8.82
CA SER A 5 8.41 21.28 -7.49
C SER A 5 9.05 19.94 -7.17
N PRO A 6 9.99 19.86 -6.21
CA PRO A 6 10.61 18.60 -5.81
C PRO A 6 9.58 17.54 -5.42
N PHE A 7 8.49 17.98 -4.79
CA PHE A 7 7.37 17.13 -4.41
C PHE A 7 6.66 16.55 -5.64
N LEU A 8 6.18 17.39 -6.55
CA LEU A 8 5.45 16.93 -7.74
C LEU A 8 6.36 16.13 -8.67
N ASP A 9 7.61 16.57 -8.88
CA ASP A 9 8.59 15.86 -9.70
C ASP A 9 8.83 14.44 -9.17
N THR A 10 8.91 14.28 -7.84
CA THR A 10 9.01 12.95 -7.20
C THR A 10 7.81 12.07 -7.54
N LEU A 11 6.59 12.60 -7.38
CA LEU A 11 5.36 11.82 -7.60
C LEU A 11 5.21 11.42 -9.08
N PHE A 12 5.45 12.36 -10.00
CA PHE A 12 5.36 12.11 -11.43
C PHE A 12 6.40 11.10 -11.91
N LEU A 13 7.65 11.23 -11.48
CA LEU A 13 8.72 10.33 -11.88
C LEU A 13 8.46 8.91 -11.34
N LEU A 14 8.03 8.80 -10.09
CA LEU A 14 7.76 7.50 -9.49
C LEU A 14 6.60 6.77 -10.17
N ARG A 15 5.50 7.48 -10.47
CA ARG A 15 4.34 6.87 -11.14
C ARG A 15 4.59 6.51 -12.60
N LYS A 16 5.48 7.22 -13.30
CA LYS A 16 5.75 6.99 -14.73
C LYS A 16 6.93 6.08 -15.01
N GLU A 17 7.98 6.20 -14.19
CA GLU A 17 9.28 5.58 -14.44
C GLU A 17 9.73 4.70 -13.27
N GLU A 18 8.94 4.60 -12.19
CA GLU A 18 9.28 3.86 -10.96
C GLU A 18 10.63 4.29 -10.36
N CYS A 19 11.03 5.54 -10.63
CA CYS A 19 12.28 6.14 -10.18
C CYS A 19 11.98 7.33 -9.26
N ILE A 20 12.85 7.56 -8.28
CA ILE A 20 12.72 8.69 -7.36
C ILE A 20 13.96 9.56 -7.41
N THR A 21 13.75 10.87 -7.41
CA THR A 21 14.80 11.86 -7.21
C THR A 21 14.88 12.23 -5.74
N ILE A 22 16.08 12.15 -5.17
CA ILE A 22 16.38 12.63 -3.83
C ILE A 22 17.04 14.01 -3.97
N PHE A 23 16.51 15.00 -3.28
CA PHE A 23 16.98 16.39 -3.35
C PHE A 23 17.98 16.65 -2.21
N ALA A 24 18.76 17.72 -2.35
CA ALA A 24 19.78 18.07 -1.36
C ALA A 24 19.18 18.49 -0.02
N ASP A 25 17.95 19.02 -0.02
CA ASP A 25 17.26 19.54 1.15
C ASP A 25 15.81 19.04 1.21
N VAL A 26 15.28 18.91 2.44
CA VAL A 26 13.86 18.64 2.68
C VAL A 26 13.07 19.93 2.45
N ASN A 27 12.33 20.00 1.33
CA ASN A 27 11.54 21.17 1.00
C ASN A 27 10.15 21.12 1.66
N GLN A 28 9.66 22.28 2.09
CA GLN A 28 8.28 22.39 2.55
C GLN A 28 7.34 22.36 1.35
N ILE A 29 6.31 21.53 1.46
CA ILE A 29 5.26 21.41 0.46
C ILE A 29 4.27 22.57 0.65
N SER A 30 4.07 23.37 -0.39
CA SER A 30 3.12 24.47 -0.39
C SER A 30 1.68 23.97 -0.63
N LEU A 31 0.69 24.76 -0.21
CA LEU A 31 -0.73 24.46 -0.50
C LEU A 31 -1.04 24.35 -1.99
N ARG A 32 -0.28 25.06 -2.83
CA ARG A 32 -0.41 24.97 -4.27
C ARG A 32 0.02 23.59 -4.77
N GLU A 33 1.18 23.11 -4.31
CA GLU A 33 1.67 21.77 -4.65
C GLU A 33 0.74 20.66 -4.13
N GLU A 34 0.18 20.82 -2.94
CA GLU A 34 -0.85 19.88 -2.43
C GLU A 34 -2.08 19.82 -3.33
N LYS A 35 -2.53 20.98 -3.86
CA LYS A 35 -3.66 21.05 -4.79
C LYS A 35 -3.33 20.41 -6.14
N GLU A 36 -2.15 20.71 -6.69
CA GLU A 36 -1.70 20.14 -7.97
C GLU A 36 -1.52 18.62 -7.86
N ALA A 37 -0.99 18.13 -6.73
CA ALA A 37 -0.90 16.69 -6.46
C ALA A 37 -2.29 16.04 -6.35
N ALA A 38 -3.26 16.69 -5.70
CA ALA A 38 -4.62 16.19 -5.62
C ALA A 38 -5.27 16.04 -7.00
N GLU A 39 -5.15 17.05 -7.87
CA GLU A 39 -5.69 17.02 -9.23
C GLU A 39 -5.04 15.91 -10.07
N TYR A 40 -3.73 15.72 -9.90
CA TYR A 40 -3.01 14.61 -10.51
C TYR A 40 -3.52 13.25 -10.02
N PHE A 41 -3.59 13.03 -8.71
CA PHE A 41 -4.05 11.75 -8.16
C PHE A 41 -5.51 11.46 -8.43
N GLU A 42 -6.38 12.46 -8.51
CA GLU A 42 -7.75 12.26 -8.95
C GLU A 42 -7.76 11.70 -10.38
N THR A 43 -6.96 12.27 -11.29
CA THR A 43 -6.82 11.76 -12.65
C THR A 43 -6.28 10.33 -12.69
N GLU A 44 -5.28 10.01 -11.86
CA GLU A 44 -4.72 8.65 -11.79
C GLU A 44 -5.70 7.64 -11.18
N PHE A 45 -6.42 8.03 -10.12
CA PHE A 45 -7.45 7.22 -9.51
C PHE A 45 -8.59 6.91 -10.49
N GLU A 46 -9.01 7.90 -11.26
CA GLU A 46 -10.06 7.75 -12.27
C GLU A 46 -9.65 6.75 -13.37
N LYS A 47 -8.37 6.74 -13.78
CA LYS A 47 -7.85 5.71 -14.68
C LYS A 47 -7.92 4.32 -14.05
N GLU A 48 -7.41 4.17 -12.84
CA GLU A 48 -7.47 2.90 -12.08
C GLU A 48 -8.94 2.45 -11.89
N ARG A 49 -9.86 3.41 -11.68
CA ARG A 49 -11.30 3.15 -11.54
C ARG A 49 -11.94 2.61 -12.80
N LEU A 50 -11.59 3.15 -13.96
CA LEU A 50 -12.11 2.67 -15.24
C LEU A 50 -11.57 1.28 -15.61
N GLU A 51 -10.37 0.94 -15.16
CA GLU A 51 -9.73 -0.33 -15.49
C GLU A 51 -10.16 -1.48 -14.57
N PHE A 52 -10.26 -1.24 -13.25
CA PHE A 52 -10.45 -2.35 -12.29
C PHE A 52 -11.21 -2.02 -11.00
N LEU A 53 -11.59 -0.76 -10.74
CA LEU A 53 -12.44 -0.44 -9.57
C LEU A 53 -13.94 -0.38 -9.95
N SER A 54 -14.81 -0.51 -8.96
CA SER A 54 -16.24 -0.24 -9.13
C SER A 54 -16.48 1.28 -9.18
N ASP A 55 -17.49 1.68 -9.95
CA ASP A 55 -18.05 3.03 -10.00
C ASP A 55 -18.50 3.57 -8.62
N GLN A 56 -18.69 2.69 -7.63
CA GLN A 56 -19.10 3.07 -6.27
C GLN A 56 -17.94 3.57 -5.40
N ILE A 57 -16.69 3.28 -5.78
CA ILE A 57 -15.53 3.68 -5.01
C ILE A 57 -15.10 5.09 -5.45
N LEU A 58 -15.22 6.04 -4.53
CA LEU A 58 -14.87 7.44 -4.77
C LEU A 58 -13.41 7.71 -4.43
N PHE A 59 -12.85 8.73 -5.08
CA PHE A 59 -11.53 9.26 -4.74
C PHE A 59 -11.58 10.00 -3.40
N ASP A 60 -10.63 9.70 -2.51
CA ASP A 60 -10.40 10.40 -1.26
C ASP A 60 -9.15 11.27 -1.37
N LYS A 61 -9.41 12.56 -1.64
CA LYS A 61 -8.37 13.57 -1.81
C LYS A 61 -7.46 13.72 -0.59
N GLU A 62 -8.03 13.67 0.62
CA GLU A 62 -7.26 13.89 1.85
C GLU A 62 -6.28 12.73 2.07
N ALA A 63 -6.74 11.50 1.87
CA ALA A 63 -5.90 10.30 1.95
C ALA A 63 -4.79 10.29 0.89
N ALA A 64 -5.11 10.64 -0.37
CA ALA A 64 -4.14 10.67 -1.46
C ALA A 64 -3.01 11.68 -1.21
N VAL A 65 -3.37 12.93 -0.85
CA VAL A 65 -2.38 13.98 -0.59
C VAL A 65 -1.55 13.66 0.65
N TRP A 66 -2.19 13.17 1.71
CA TRP A 66 -1.46 12.73 2.91
C TRP A 66 -0.43 11.65 2.58
N ALA A 67 -0.85 10.58 1.88
CA ALA A 67 0.03 9.49 1.49
C ALA A 67 1.22 9.95 0.64
N ALA A 68 0.98 10.87 -0.30
CA ALA A 68 2.01 11.45 -1.14
C ALA A 68 3.06 12.22 -0.32
N LYS A 69 2.62 12.97 0.69
CA LYS A 69 3.52 13.68 1.61
C LYS A 69 4.37 12.70 2.43
N ILE A 70 3.75 11.64 2.96
CA ILE A 70 4.48 10.57 3.67
C ILE A 70 5.55 9.98 2.77
N LEU A 71 5.20 9.59 1.56
CA LEU A 71 6.13 9.04 0.58
C LEU A 71 7.28 10.01 0.29
N TYR A 72 6.98 11.25 -0.07
CA TYR A 72 8.01 12.26 -0.40
C TYR A 72 8.99 12.46 0.75
N TYR A 73 8.48 12.72 1.96
CA TYR A 73 9.36 12.94 3.11
C TYR A 73 10.14 11.68 3.48
N SER A 74 9.54 10.48 3.36
CA SER A 74 10.26 9.21 3.61
C SER A 74 11.48 9.06 2.69
N VAL A 75 11.34 9.44 1.42
CA VAL A 75 12.45 9.39 0.47
C VAL A 75 13.50 10.47 0.77
N GLN A 76 13.09 11.71 1.07
CA GLN A 76 14.06 12.75 1.39
C GLN A 76 14.85 12.41 2.65
N LEU A 77 14.17 11.87 3.66
CA LEU A 77 14.78 11.45 4.92
C LEU A 77 15.71 10.24 4.76
N TYR A 78 15.68 9.51 3.63
CA TYR A 78 16.67 8.47 3.35
C TYR A 78 18.10 9.03 3.32
N LEU A 79 18.31 10.21 2.69
CA LEU A 79 19.64 10.86 2.63
C LEU A 79 19.78 12.08 3.54
N VAL A 80 18.72 12.88 3.72
CA VAL A 80 18.78 14.16 4.43
C VAL A 80 18.35 13.97 5.90
N ARG A 81 19.34 13.82 6.79
CA ARG A 81 19.15 13.50 8.22
C ARG A 81 19.31 14.68 9.18
N GLU A 82 19.64 15.87 8.69
CA GLU A 82 19.92 17.02 9.54
C GLU A 82 18.66 17.46 10.32
N ASN A 83 18.75 17.52 11.66
CA ASN A 83 17.66 17.87 12.59
C ASN A 83 16.39 16.96 12.53
N THR A 84 16.42 15.87 11.77
CA THR A 84 15.28 14.99 11.47
C THR A 84 14.60 14.38 12.70
N ALA A 85 15.37 13.96 13.71
CA ALA A 85 14.79 13.30 14.89
C ALA A 85 13.80 14.19 15.66
N LYS A 86 13.95 15.52 15.58
CA LYS A 86 13.07 16.48 16.26
C LYS A 86 11.79 16.77 15.47
N ASP A 87 11.82 16.63 14.16
CA ASP A 87 10.72 16.99 13.25
C ASP A 87 9.99 15.76 12.67
N LEU A 88 10.38 14.54 13.04
CA LEU A 88 9.85 13.29 12.48
C LEU A 88 8.32 13.21 12.55
N ALA A 89 7.73 13.56 13.71
CA ALA A 89 6.27 13.57 13.90
C ALA A 89 5.54 14.63 13.04
N LYS A 90 6.25 15.69 12.63
CA LYS A 90 5.69 16.74 11.76
C LYS A 90 5.78 16.34 10.29
N LEU A 91 6.84 15.65 9.89
CA LEU A 91 7.08 15.21 8.51
C LEU A 91 6.30 13.94 8.18
N ILE A 92 6.15 13.04 9.15
CA ILE A 92 5.44 11.76 9.04
C ILE A 92 4.26 11.74 10.02
N PRO A 93 3.24 12.60 9.81
CA PRO A 93 2.08 12.63 10.69
C PRO A 93 1.19 11.41 10.47
N GLU A 94 0.53 10.96 11.53
CA GLU A 94 -0.50 9.92 11.45
C GLU A 94 -1.69 10.38 10.58
N PHE A 95 -2.36 9.41 9.93
CA PHE A 95 -3.58 9.69 9.19
C PHE A 95 -4.77 9.89 10.15
N ASN A 96 -5.37 11.08 10.13
CA ASN A 96 -6.50 11.45 10.98
C ASN A 96 -7.87 11.35 10.29
N GLY A 97 -7.90 10.95 9.01
CA GLY A 97 -9.13 10.77 8.26
C GLY A 97 -9.84 9.45 8.56
N LYS A 98 -10.99 9.23 7.92
CA LYS A 98 -11.72 7.97 8.04
C LYS A 98 -11.03 6.89 7.21
N LEU A 99 -10.63 5.79 7.85
CA LEU A 99 -10.02 4.65 7.18
C LEU A 99 -11.09 3.76 6.49
N ASN A 100 -11.64 4.25 5.38
CA ASN A 100 -12.58 3.51 4.53
C ASN A 100 -11.89 3.03 3.23
N LEU A 101 -12.64 2.33 2.38
CA LEU A 101 -12.11 1.78 1.12
C LEU A 101 -11.57 2.87 0.18
N SER A 102 -12.28 3.99 0.03
CA SER A 102 -11.83 5.15 -0.74
C SER A 102 -10.48 5.68 -0.24
N ALA A 103 -10.34 5.86 1.07
CA ALA A 103 -9.09 6.30 1.69
C ALA A 103 -7.95 5.31 1.44
N LYS A 104 -8.20 4.00 1.62
CA LYS A 104 -7.21 2.95 1.40
C LYS A 104 -6.67 2.95 -0.04
N LEU A 105 -7.58 2.97 -1.02
CA LEU A 105 -7.20 2.92 -2.43
C LEU A 105 -6.60 4.25 -2.94
N SER A 106 -7.06 5.38 -2.42
CA SER A 106 -6.51 6.69 -2.79
C SER A 106 -5.10 6.89 -2.21
N ALA A 107 -4.86 6.45 -0.98
CA ALA A 107 -3.53 6.44 -0.37
C ALA A 107 -2.57 5.49 -1.10
N ASP A 108 -3.09 4.37 -1.61
CA ASP A 108 -2.30 3.35 -2.31
C ASP A 108 -1.57 3.86 -3.56
N LEU A 109 -2.08 4.90 -4.20
CA LEU A 109 -1.44 5.56 -5.35
C LEU A 109 0.01 6.00 -5.03
N SER A 110 0.31 6.29 -3.77
CA SER A 110 1.66 6.62 -3.29
C SER A 110 2.23 5.59 -2.35
N LEU A 111 1.44 5.04 -1.41
CA LEU A 111 1.98 4.16 -0.37
C LEU A 111 2.48 2.82 -0.91
N ARG A 112 2.05 2.37 -2.10
CA ARG A 112 2.54 1.10 -2.69
C ARG A 112 4.06 1.07 -2.92
N PHE A 113 4.71 2.24 -2.95
CA PHE A 113 6.16 2.36 -3.09
C PHE A 113 6.90 2.39 -1.74
N LEU A 114 6.18 2.57 -0.64
CA LEU A 114 6.75 2.70 0.70
C LEU A 114 7.48 1.44 1.22
N PRO A 115 7.04 0.19 0.91
CA PRO A 115 7.78 -1.01 1.30
C PRO A 115 9.24 -1.01 0.87
N GLN A 116 9.54 -0.54 -0.35
CA GLN A 116 10.92 -0.49 -0.86
C GLN A 116 11.78 0.52 -0.09
N ILE A 117 11.19 1.63 0.34
CA ILE A 117 11.87 2.64 1.16
C ILE A 117 12.18 2.05 2.54
N VAL A 118 11.25 1.33 3.16
CA VAL A 118 11.48 0.64 4.44
C VAL A 118 12.65 -0.35 4.33
N VAL A 119 12.70 -1.14 3.26
CA VAL A 119 13.82 -2.06 3.01
C VAL A 119 15.14 -1.31 2.85
N ALA A 120 15.14 -0.21 2.08
CA ALA A 120 16.33 0.61 1.89
C ALA A 120 16.82 1.20 3.23
N LEU A 121 15.93 1.72 4.06
CA LEU A 121 16.25 2.25 5.39
C LEU A 121 16.85 1.17 6.30
N LYS A 122 16.20 -0.01 6.39
CA LYS A 122 16.70 -1.15 7.19
C LYS A 122 18.10 -1.60 6.79
N ASN A 123 18.44 -1.52 5.50
CA ASN A 123 19.78 -1.86 5.02
C ASN A 123 20.86 -0.85 5.42
N VAL A 124 20.47 0.40 5.68
CA VAL A 124 21.38 1.46 6.14
C VAL A 124 21.50 1.45 7.66
N ASP A 125 20.37 1.46 8.36
CA ASP A 125 20.27 1.43 9.81
C ASP A 125 18.94 0.78 10.22
N ALA A 126 18.99 -0.44 10.76
CA ALA A 126 17.81 -1.20 11.15
C ALA A 126 17.07 -0.60 12.35
N ASP A 127 17.75 0.24 13.16
CA ASP A 127 17.19 0.87 14.35
C ASP A 127 16.69 2.30 14.08
N ASP A 128 16.66 2.72 12.81
CA ASP A 128 16.18 4.04 12.41
C ASP A 128 14.71 4.26 12.83
N PRO A 129 14.41 5.29 13.65
CA PRO A 129 13.06 5.55 14.15
C PRO A 129 12.03 5.81 13.04
N LEU A 130 12.45 6.20 11.83
CA LEU A 130 11.57 6.35 10.68
C LEU A 130 10.90 5.02 10.30
N ILE A 131 11.63 3.90 10.39
CA ILE A 131 11.14 2.56 9.98
C ILE A 131 9.84 2.23 10.72
N ALA A 132 9.80 2.42 12.03
CA ALA A 132 8.63 2.10 12.84
C ALA A 132 7.38 2.92 12.44
N LEU A 133 7.57 4.20 12.07
CA LEU A 133 6.46 5.05 11.60
C LEU A 133 5.91 4.61 10.24
N LEU A 134 6.81 4.20 9.34
CA LEU A 134 6.41 3.74 8.00
C LEU A 134 5.76 2.36 8.05
N GLU A 135 6.27 1.47 8.91
CA GLU A 135 5.63 0.17 9.17
C GLU A 135 4.25 0.35 9.81
N ASN A 136 4.09 1.27 10.76
CA ASN A 136 2.77 1.57 11.33
C ASN A 136 1.80 2.13 10.27
N THR A 137 2.30 3.00 9.38
CA THR A 137 1.53 3.50 8.22
C THR A 137 1.08 2.36 7.33
N LEU A 138 1.97 1.42 7.01
CA LEU A 138 1.64 0.25 6.21
C LEU A 138 0.77 -0.77 6.95
N LYS A 139 0.82 -0.87 8.29
CA LYS A 139 -0.15 -1.65 9.08
C LYS A 139 -1.56 -1.06 8.92
N GLN A 140 -1.68 0.26 9.02
CA GLN A 140 -2.96 0.97 8.86
C GLN A 140 -3.48 0.88 7.41
N PHE A 141 -2.60 1.01 6.43
CA PHE A 141 -2.90 0.94 4.99
C PHE A 141 -2.37 -0.35 4.37
N HIS A 142 -2.77 -1.48 4.94
CA HIS A 142 -2.17 -2.78 4.61
C HIS A 142 -2.25 -3.18 3.14
N TYR A 143 -3.23 -2.70 2.37
CA TYR A 143 -3.27 -2.92 0.91
C TYR A 143 -1.95 -2.54 0.23
N SER A 144 -1.38 -1.40 0.62
CA SER A 144 -0.11 -0.87 0.12
C SER A 144 1.11 -1.60 0.68
N GLY A 145 0.93 -2.32 1.79
CA GLY A 145 1.95 -3.11 2.47
C GLY A 145 1.85 -4.61 2.24
N ILE A 146 1.02 -5.09 1.30
CA ILE A 146 0.81 -6.53 1.06
C ILE A 146 2.13 -7.28 0.87
N GLU A 147 3.06 -6.70 0.11
CA GLU A 147 4.38 -7.28 -0.18
C GLU A 147 5.38 -7.14 0.97
N ALA A 148 5.15 -6.19 1.87
CA ALA A 148 6.02 -5.95 3.01
C ALA A 148 5.85 -7.05 4.06
N ASP A 149 6.91 -7.39 4.78
CA ASP A 149 6.82 -8.32 5.91
C ASP A 149 6.29 -7.61 7.16
N ILE A 150 4.97 -7.41 7.17
CA ILE A 150 4.25 -6.68 8.20
C ILE A 150 3.30 -7.63 8.92
N GLU A 151 3.30 -7.55 10.25
CA GLU A 151 2.37 -8.25 11.13
C GLU A 151 0.90 -7.98 10.74
N VAL A 152 0.14 -9.06 10.55
CA VAL A 152 -1.27 -9.04 10.11
C VAL A 152 -2.20 -9.77 11.08
N GLU A 153 -1.67 -10.24 12.21
CA GLU A 153 -2.39 -11.02 13.21
C GLU A 153 -3.56 -10.24 13.83
N HIS A 154 -3.51 -8.92 13.77
CA HIS A 154 -4.53 -8.02 14.28
C HIS A 154 -5.69 -7.78 13.28
N LEU A 155 -5.56 -8.21 12.02
CA LEU A 155 -6.57 -7.98 10.99
C LEU A 155 -7.70 -9.01 11.07
N ASN A 156 -8.93 -8.51 11.16
CA ASN A 156 -10.11 -9.33 10.93
C ASN A 156 -10.34 -9.46 9.42
N TRP A 157 -9.90 -10.58 8.84
CA TRP A 157 -10.02 -10.82 7.39
C TRP A 157 -11.45 -10.84 6.86
N GLU A 158 -12.43 -11.22 7.68
CA GLU A 158 -13.84 -11.20 7.28
C GLU A 158 -14.34 -9.79 7.04
N GLU A 159 -13.99 -8.86 7.93
CA GLU A 159 -14.35 -7.44 7.77
C GLU A 159 -13.44 -6.72 6.76
N GLU A 160 -12.14 -7.02 6.74
CA GLU A 160 -11.17 -6.41 5.83
C GLU A 160 -11.51 -6.71 4.35
N LEU A 161 -11.87 -7.96 4.05
CA LEU A 161 -12.16 -8.43 2.69
C LEU A 161 -13.66 -8.61 2.42
N LYS A 162 -14.49 -7.85 3.14
CA LYS A 162 -15.95 -7.87 3.02
C LYS A 162 -16.43 -7.32 1.67
N ASP A 163 -15.82 -6.23 1.22
CA ASP A 163 -16.12 -5.62 -0.07
C ASP A 163 -15.57 -6.49 -1.21
N THR A 164 -16.43 -6.80 -2.18
CA THR A 164 -16.10 -7.74 -3.26
C THR A 164 -15.04 -7.21 -4.22
N THR A 165 -15.08 -5.92 -4.53
CA THR A 165 -14.12 -5.30 -5.44
C THR A 165 -12.78 -5.20 -4.76
N TYR A 166 -12.74 -4.70 -3.52
CA TYR A 166 -11.51 -4.62 -2.74
C TYR A 166 -10.88 -6.00 -2.52
N ARG A 167 -11.69 -7.01 -2.18
CA ARG A 167 -11.20 -8.38 -2.03
C ARG A 167 -10.52 -8.87 -3.29
N LYS A 168 -11.12 -8.65 -4.47
CA LYS A 168 -10.52 -9.06 -5.75
C LYS A 168 -9.14 -8.43 -5.95
N LEU A 169 -9.03 -7.11 -5.79
CA LEU A 169 -7.76 -6.37 -5.92
C LEU A 169 -6.70 -6.88 -4.94
N TYR A 170 -7.11 -7.13 -3.71
CA TYR A 170 -6.24 -7.64 -2.66
C TYR A 170 -5.68 -9.02 -3.01
N LEU A 171 -6.54 -9.92 -3.50
CA LEU A 171 -6.15 -11.26 -3.93
C LEU A 171 -5.24 -11.20 -5.16
N GLU A 172 -5.56 -10.38 -6.16
CA GLU A 172 -4.72 -10.18 -7.35
C GLU A 172 -3.31 -9.74 -6.94
N ARG A 173 -3.17 -8.74 -6.06
CA ARG A 173 -1.86 -8.29 -5.58
C ARG A 173 -1.08 -9.37 -4.83
N ILE A 174 -1.76 -10.23 -4.05
CA ILE A 174 -1.13 -11.41 -3.43
C ILE A 174 -0.59 -12.37 -4.49
N VAL A 175 -1.34 -12.60 -5.57
CA VAL A 175 -1.01 -13.57 -6.62
C VAL A 175 0.13 -13.07 -7.50
N ASP A 176 0.08 -11.80 -7.89
CA ASP A 176 1.08 -11.17 -8.75
C ASP A 176 2.45 -11.16 -8.06
N ASN A 177 2.46 -10.86 -6.76
CA ASN A 177 3.68 -10.78 -5.96
C ASN A 177 4.05 -12.07 -5.21
N LYS A 178 3.28 -13.15 -5.39
CA LYS A 178 3.51 -14.45 -4.74
C LYS A 178 3.68 -14.36 -3.21
N VAL A 179 2.79 -13.61 -2.55
CA VAL A 179 2.85 -13.36 -1.10
C VAL A 179 2.35 -14.57 -0.29
N TYR A 180 3.21 -15.58 -0.11
CA TYR A 180 2.87 -16.85 0.57
C TYR A 180 2.31 -16.65 1.98
N ARG A 181 2.90 -15.74 2.77
CA ARG A 181 2.50 -15.47 4.16
C ARG A 181 1.01 -15.14 4.29
N LEU A 182 0.44 -14.44 3.31
CA LEU A 182 -0.99 -14.12 3.24
C LEU A 182 -1.78 -15.21 2.52
N ALA A 183 -1.24 -15.74 1.43
CA ALA A 183 -1.91 -16.75 0.62
C ALA A 183 -2.16 -18.07 1.37
N GLU A 184 -1.35 -18.40 2.39
CA GLU A 184 -1.52 -19.59 3.23
C GLU A 184 -2.48 -19.36 4.41
N ILE A 185 -2.94 -18.12 4.67
CA ILE A 185 -3.97 -17.85 5.70
C ILE A 185 -5.28 -18.56 5.28
N PRO A 186 -5.89 -19.41 6.12
CA PRO A 186 -7.04 -20.24 5.73
C PRO A 186 -8.19 -19.46 5.06
N TYR A 187 -8.52 -18.28 5.59
CA TYR A 187 -9.58 -17.44 5.03
C TYR A 187 -9.25 -16.93 3.63
N ILE A 188 -8.05 -16.39 3.42
CA ILE A 188 -7.58 -15.90 2.12
C ILE A 188 -7.40 -17.04 1.13
N ASN A 189 -6.79 -18.14 1.57
CA ASN A 189 -6.53 -19.34 0.77
C ASN A 189 -7.83 -19.89 0.16
N LYS A 190 -8.93 -19.88 0.93
CA LYS A 190 -10.26 -20.27 0.44
C LYS A 190 -10.69 -19.43 -0.75
N PHE A 191 -10.54 -18.11 -0.69
CA PHE A 191 -10.89 -17.23 -1.82
C PHE A 191 -9.95 -17.43 -3.01
N LEU A 192 -8.63 -17.50 -2.79
CA LEU A 192 -7.68 -17.74 -3.87
C LEU A 192 -8.03 -19.02 -4.65
N ASN A 193 -8.31 -20.12 -3.94
CA ASN A 193 -8.67 -21.38 -4.60
C ASN A 193 -10.02 -21.30 -5.34
N ALA A 194 -10.98 -20.56 -4.81
CA ALA A 194 -12.26 -20.34 -5.47
C ALA A 194 -12.09 -19.53 -6.78
N GLU A 195 -11.27 -18.48 -6.76
CA GLU A 195 -10.96 -17.65 -7.94
C GLU A 195 -10.12 -18.41 -8.98
N PHE A 196 -9.17 -19.23 -8.55
CA PHE A 196 -8.31 -20.01 -9.45
C PHE A 196 -9.04 -21.11 -10.19
N GLY A 197 -9.99 -21.79 -9.54
CA GLY A 197 -10.69 -22.95 -10.09
C GLY A 197 -9.74 -23.98 -10.71
N TRP A 198 -10.02 -24.40 -11.95
CA TRP A 198 -9.19 -25.36 -12.68
C TRP A 198 -7.82 -24.81 -13.13
N TYR A 199 -7.66 -23.49 -13.14
CA TYR A 199 -6.43 -22.82 -13.59
C TYR A 199 -5.43 -22.55 -12.45
N LYS A 200 -5.63 -23.13 -11.26
CA LYS A 200 -4.71 -22.99 -10.12
C LYS A 200 -3.25 -23.20 -10.50
N ASN A 201 -2.96 -24.23 -11.31
CA ASN A 201 -1.57 -24.52 -11.71
C ASN A 201 -1.00 -23.52 -12.71
N ALA A 202 -1.84 -22.76 -13.42
CA ALA A 202 -1.40 -21.67 -14.29
C ALA A 202 -1.11 -20.40 -13.47
N PHE A 203 -1.96 -20.08 -12.49
CA PHE A 203 -1.76 -18.90 -11.65
C PHE A 203 -0.69 -19.10 -10.57
N TRP A 204 -0.69 -20.23 -9.87
CA TRP A 204 0.24 -20.50 -8.76
C TRP A 204 0.33 -21.99 -8.42
N LYS A 205 1.23 -22.70 -9.11
CA LYS A 205 1.40 -24.16 -8.98
C LYS A 205 1.84 -24.59 -7.57
N GLU A 206 2.67 -23.81 -6.92
CA GLU A 206 3.31 -24.15 -5.63
C GLU A 206 2.41 -23.88 -4.42
N LEU A 207 1.36 -23.06 -4.56
CA LEU A 207 0.50 -22.69 -3.44
C LEU A 207 -0.19 -23.92 -2.83
N LYS A 208 -0.09 -24.09 -1.52
CA LYS A 208 -0.79 -25.17 -0.81
C LYS A 208 -2.28 -24.86 -0.73
N ILE A 209 -3.08 -25.89 -0.95
CA ILE A 209 -4.53 -25.83 -0.72
C ILE A 209 -4.76 -26.25 0.72
N ASN A 210 -5.25 -25.33 1.55
CA ASN A 210 -5.76 -25.69 2.86
C ASN A 210 -7.03 -26.50 2.64
N LYS A 211 -6.92 -27.83 2.76
CA LYS A 211 -8.10 -28.69 2.82
C LYS A 211 -8.87 -28.27 4.06
N THR A 212 -9.95 -27.53 3.88
CA THR A 212 -10.97 -27.37 4.92
C THR A 212 -11.30 -28.79 5.41
N GLN A 213 -11.37 -29.00 6.72
CA GLN A 213 -11.90 -30.25 7.28
C GLN A 213 -13.36 -30.40 6.84
N GLU A 214 -13.58 -30.92 5.63
CA GLU A 214 -14.85 -31.49 5.24
C GLU A 214 -15.00 -32.78 6.04
N ASN A 215 -16.07 -32.82 6.84
CA ASN A 215 -16.46 -33.93 7.70
C ASN A 215 -16.12 -35.28 7.09
N GLU A 216 -15.22 -36.04 7.72
CA GLU A 216 -15.15 -37.48 7.50
C GLU A 216 -16.58 -38.04 7.70
N PRO A 217 -17.10 -38.83 6.76
CA PRO A 217 -18.34 -39.54 7.01
C PRO A 217 -18.11 -40.38 8.26
N ARG A 218 -18.91 -40.15 9.30
CA ARG A 218 -18.99 -41.08 10.43
C ARG A 218 -19.45 -42.40 9.84
N ASP A 219 -18.51 -43.31 9.64
CA ASP A 219 -18.81 -44.71 9.39
C ASP A 219 -19.73 -45.16 10.52
N SER A 220 -20.98 -45.38 10.14
CA SER A 220 -22.03 -45.86 11.03
C SER A 220 -21.82 -47.36 11.17
N ILE A 221 -21.66 -47.79 12.41
CA ILE A 221 -21.54 -49.17 12.90
C ILE A 221 -22.64 -50.06 12.30
#